data_AF-A0A024QA77-F1
#
_entry.id   AF-A0A024QA77-F1
#
_cell.length_a   1.000
_cell.length_b   1.000
_cell.length_c   1.000
_cell.angle_alpha   90.00
_cell.angle_beta   90.00
_cell.angle_gamma   90.00
#
_symmetry.space_group_name_H-M   'P 1'
#
loop_
_entity.id
_entity.type
_entity.pdbx_description
1 polymer ?
#
loop_
_entity_poly.entity_id
_entity_poly.type
_entity_poly.pdbx_seq_one_letter_code
_entity_poly.pdbx_strand_id
1 'polypeptide(L)'
;MKKQHTLAAYLLIGIGIFFLLQQLKIPIFSNFYSWQTIIILIGLVLLIHSYATKNYHNLFSGTIVLGLGIHFYGLSYYSFWIDHWAMYVLIVGIAFIIRFLQTKEGLLPGILLIGFAIIMLFSIQLPVWLNWIYVIIDFMERFWPIIFIVLGLYLLKRKK
;
A
#
# COMPACT_ATOMS: atom_id res chain seq x y z
N MET A 1 10.56 25.66 7.10
CA MET A 1 10.40 25.98 5.66
C MET A 1 11.46 25.35 4.74
N LYS A 2 12.74 25.18 5.13
CA LYS A 2 13.77 24.55 4.25
C LYS A 2 13.58 23.06 3.90
N LYS A 3 12.86 22.27 4.71
CA LYS A 3 12.71 20.80 4.52
C LYS A 3 11.68 20.37 3.47
N GLN A 4 10.78 21.26 3.04
CA GLN A 4 9.69 20.87 2.13
C GLN A 4 10.16 20.85 0.66
N HIS A 5 11.11 21.72 0.32
CA HIS A 5 11.73 21.77 -1.01
C HIS A 5 12.61 20.55 -1.31
N THR A 6 13.12 19.85 -0.29
CA THR A 6 14.00 18.70 -0.50
C THR A 6 13.23 17.48 -0.99
N LEU A 7 12.03 17.19 -0.45
CA LEU A 7 11.18 16.10 -0.98
C LEU A 7 10.79 16.35 -2.45
N ALA A 8 10.38 17.58 -2.77
CA ALA A 8 10.06 17.96 -4.13
C ALA A 8 11.26 17.77 -5.07
N ALA A 9 12.47 18.13 -4.63
CA ALA A 9 13.70 17.88 -5.40
C ALA A 9 13.93 16.38 -5.64
N TYR A 10 13.81 15.52 -4.63
CA TYR A 10 13.93 14.06 -4.82
C TYR A 10 12.91 13.51 -5.81
N LEU A 11 11.66 13.98 -5.75
CA LEU A 11 10.60 13.56 -6.67
C LEU A 11 10.92 14.00 -8.11
N LEU A 12 11.27 15.27 -8.31
CA LEU A 12 11.61 15.80 -9.63
C LEU A 12 12.83 15.09 -10.22
N ILE A 13 13.85 14.81 -9.41
CA ILE A 13 15.04 14.05 -9.84
C ILE A 13 14.63 12.64 -10.25
N GLY A 14 13.87 11.92 -9.41
CA GLY A 14 13.43 10.56 -9.71
C GLY A 14 12.61 10.51 -11.00
N ILE A 15 11.61 11.37 -11.13
CA ILE A 15 10.71 11.45 -12.29
C ILE A 15 11.51 11.83 -13.55
N GLY A 16 12.42 12.79 -13.44
CA GLY A 16 13.30 13.19 -14.53
C GLY A 16 14.19 12.05 -15.02
N ILE A 17 14.78 11.28 -14.10
CA ILE A 17 15.58 10.09 -14.43
C ILE A 17 14.70 9.05 -15.14
N PHE A 18 13.49 8.79 -14.64
CA PHE A 18 12.57 7.85 -15.27
C PHE A 18 12.25 8.22 -16.72
N PHE A 19 11.85 9.46 -16.98
CA PHE A 19 11.54 9.91 -18.35
C PHE A 19 12.78 9.97 -19.25
N LEU A 20 13.95 10.32 -18.69
CA LEU A 20 15.21 10.29 -19.45
C LEU A 20 15.55 8.86 -19.89
N LEU A 21 15.44 7.88 -18.99
CA LEU A 21 15.65 6.47 -19.31
C LEU A 21 14.67 6.02 -20.40
N GLN A 22 13.40 6.40 -20.29
CA GLN A 22 12.36 6.10 -21.29
C GLN A 22 12.69 6.71 -22.66
N GLN A 23 13.13 7.96 -22.70
CA GLN A 23 13.49 8.66 -23.94
C GLN A 23 14.70 8.02 -24.62
N LEU A 24 15.68 7.57 -23.83
CA LEU A 24 16.87 6.86 -24.32
C LEU A 24 16.57 5.41 -24.76
N LYS A 25 15.34 4.92 -24.52
CA LYS A 25 14.88 3.57 -24.91
C LYS A 25 15.83 2.46 -24.46
N ILE A 26 16.36 2.56 -23.25
CA ILE A 26 17.32 1.58 -22.74
C ILE A 26 16.62 0.20 -22.63
N PRO A 27 17.03 -0.82 -23.40
CA PRO A 27 16.27 -2.07 -23.54
C PRO A 27 15.99 -2.79 -22.21
N ILE A 28 16.95 -2.72 -21.28
CA ILE A 28 16.87 -3.34 -19.95
C ILE A 28 15.70 -2.78 -19.12
N PHE A 29 15.30 -1.53 -19.36
CA PHE A 29 14.24 -0.85 -18.62
C PHE A 29 12.91 -0.80 -19.34
N SER A 30 12.81 -1.36 -20.56
CA SER A 30 11.62 -1.29 -21.40
C SER A 30 10.33 -1.78 -20.73
N ASN A 31 10.42 -2.87 -19.96
CA ASN A 31 9.30 -3.43 -19.21
C ASN A 31 8.85 -2.56 -18.03
N PHE A 32 9.67 -1.61 -17.59
CA PHE A 32 9.40 -0.73 -16.46
C PHE A 32 8.81 0.62 -16.89
N TYR A 33 8.64 0.90 -18.18
CA TYR A 33 8.05 2.16 -18.66
C TYR A 33 6.51 2.16 -18.57
N SER A 34 6.02 2.08 -17.34
CA SER A 34 4.60 1.99 -17.04
C SER A 34 4.21 2.98 -15.94
N TRP A 35 2.91 3.29 -15.84
CA TRP A 35 2.41 4.23 -14.84
C TRP A 35 2.56 3.67 -13.41
N GLN A 36 2.54 2.35 -13.26
CA GLN A 36 2.78 1.64 -12.00
C GLN A 36 4.19 1.92 -11.49
N THR A 37 5.19 1.98 -12.39
CA THR A 37 6.58 2.32 -12.01
C THR A 37 6.70 3.74 -11.48
N ILE A 38 5.91 4.69 -11.97
CA ILE A 38 5.88 6.06 -11.43
C ILE A 38 5.36 6.04 -9.98
N ILE A 39 4.33 5.24 -9.69
CA ILE A 39 3.81 5.07 -8.32
C ILE A 39 4.86 4.43 -7.43
N ILE A 40 5.52 3.37 -7.88
CA ILE A 40 6.63 2.72 -7.17
C ILE A 40 7.72 3.75 -6.85
N LEU A 41 8.12 4.56 -7.83
CA LEU A 41 9.15 5.59 -7.69
C LEU A 41 8.76 6.65 -6.66
N ILE A 42 7.51 7.14 -6.68
CA ILE A 42 7.01 8.10 -5.68
C ILE A 42 7.08 7.50 -4.28
N GLY A 43 6.62 6.25 -4.12
CA GLY A 43 6.69 5.53 -2.85
C GLY A 43 8.14 5.38 -2.35
N LEU A 44 9.05 4.98 -3.26
CA LEU A 44 10.47 4.84 -2.97
C LEU A 44 11.10 6.17 -2.54
N VAL A 45 10.80 7.27 -3.24
CA VAL A 45 11.28 8.61 -2.89
C VAL A 45 10.78 9.03 -1.51
N LEU A 46 9.50 8.80 -1.19
CA LEU A 46 8.95 9.12 0.13
C LEU A 46 9.68 8.36 1.24
N LEU A 47 9.99 7.08 1.03
CA LEU A 47 10.72 6.26 1.99
C LEU A 47 12.18 6.71 2.12
N ILE A 48 12.91 6.85 1.01
CA ILE A 48 14.30 7.31 1.00
C ILE A 48 14.41 8.67 1.67
N HIS A 49 13.52 9.60 1.33
CA HIS A 49 13.49 10.93 1.93
C HIS A 49 13.27 10.87 3.44
N SER A 50 12.37 9.99 3.90
CA SER A 50 12.09 9.81 5.33
C SER A 50 13.32 9.35 6.11
N TYR A 51 14.06 8.37 5.57
CA TYR A 51 15.30 7.88 6.17
C TYR A 51 16.45 8.89 6.07
N ALA A 52 16.66 9.49 4.89
CA ALA A 52 17.73 10.45 4.65
C ALA A 52 17.62 11.70 5.53
N THR A 53 16.39 12.17 5.78
CA THR A 53 16.15 13.35 6.62
C THR A 53 15.89 13.04 8.09
N LYS A 54 15.89 11.75 8.47
CA LYS A 54 15.46 11.25 9.79
C LYS A 54 14.08 11.79 10.19
N ASN A 55 13.21 11.99 9.21
CA ASN A 55 11.83 12.44 9.41
C ASN A 55 10.87 11.36 8.92
N TYR A 56 10.32 10.61 9.85
CA TYR A 56 9.57 9.40 9.56
C TYR A 56 8.08 9.62 9.25
N HIS A 57 7.64 10.88 9.11
CA HIS A 57 6.23 11.21 8.86
C HIS A 57 5.69 10.56 7.58
N ASN A 58 6.52 10.43 6.55
CA ASN A 58 6.13 9.86 5.26
C ASN A 58 6.40 8.35 5.15
N LEU A 59 6.85 7.66 6.22
CA LEU A 59 7.06 6.20 6.14
C LEU A 59 5.78 5.44 5.86
N PHE A 60 4.68 5.84 6.51
CA PHE A 60 3.39 5.18 6.33
C PHE A 60 2.84 5.40 4.91
N SER A 61 2.74 6.65 4.48
CA SER A 61 2.26 6.99 3.14
C SER A 61 3.17 6.47 2.05
N GLY A 62 4.49 6.56 2.21
CA GLY A 62 5.48 6.02 1.29
C GLY A 62 5.37 4.51 1.13
N THR A 63 5.15 3.77 2.23
CA THR A 63 4.95 2.31 2.17
C THR A 63 3.65 1.95 1.45
N ILE A 64 2.55 2.66 1.72
CA ILE A 64 1.28 2.42 1.02
C ILE A 64 1.44 2.67 -0.48
N VAL A 65 2.00 3.81 -0.86
CA VAL A 65 2.19 4.17 -2.28
C VAL A 65 3.10 3.14 -2.96
N LEU A 66 4.21 2.77 -2.32
CA LEU A 66 5.12 1.75 -2.87
C LEU A 66 4.42 0.39 -3.01
N GLY A 67 3.73 -0.07 -1.97
CA GLY A 67 3.02 -1.34 -1.97
C GLY A 67 1.92 -1.41 -3.04
N LEU A 68 1.16 -0.33 -3.22
CA LEU A 68 0.16 -0.21 -4.29
C LEU A 68 0.80 -0.25 -5.68
N GLY A 69 1.90 0.49 -5.87
CA GLY A 69 2.65 0.46 -7.13
C GLY A 69 3.15 -0.94 -7.48
N ILE A 70 3.74 -1.65 -6.50
CA ILE A 70 4.19 -3.04 -6.68
C ILE A 70 3.01 -3.96 -6.98
N HIS A 71 1.89 -3.81 -6.27
CA HIS A 71 0.72 -4.65 -6.47
C HIS A 71 0.09 -4.45 -7.85
N PHE A 72 -0.09 -3.20 -8.31
CA PHE A 72 -0.62 -2.91 -9.64
C PHE A 72 0.34 -3.33 -10.75
N TYR A 73 1.64 -3.17 -10.55
CA TYR A 73 2.64 -3.70 -11.49
C TYR A 73 2.51 -5.23 -11.56
N GLY A 74 2.40 -5.88 -10.40
CA GLY A 74 2.22 -7.32 -10.33
C GLY A 74 0.99 -7.82 -11.09
N LEU A 75 -0.17 -7.20 -10.87
CA LEU A 75 -1.41 -7.52 -11.59
C LEU A 75 -1.30 -7.34 -13.11
N SER A 76 -0.47 -6.40 -13.56
CA SER A 76 -0.35 -6.08 -14.99
C SER A 76 0.63 -6.98 -15.74
N TYR A 77 1.65 -7.50 -15.05
CA TYR A 77 2.79 -8.17 -15.68
C TYR A 77 3.00 -9.63 -15.23
N TYR A 78 2.40 -10.06 -14.12
CA TYR A 78 2.56 -11.41 -13.57
C TYR A 78 1.21 -12.09 -13.42
N SER A 79 0.97 -13.12 -14.24
CA SER A 79 -0.28 -13.91 -14.19
C SER A 79 -0.47 -14.67 -12.87
N PHE A 80 0.60 -14.94 -12.13
CA PHE A 80 0.55 -15.59 -10.82
C PHE A 80 0.29 -14.61 -9.66
N TRP A 81 0.21 -13.31 -9.93
CA TRP A 81 0.01 -12.31 -8.89
C TRP A 81 -1.38 -12.42 -8.28
N ILE A 82 -1.48 -12.20 -6.97
CA ILE A 82 -2.74 -12.37 -6.25
C ILE A 82 -3.64 -11.15 -6.50
N ASP A 83 -4.72 -11.35 -7.25
CA ASP A 83 -5.81 -10.36 -7.41
C ASP A 83 -6.88 -10.57 -6.34
N HIS A 84 -6.64 -9.99 -5.16
CA HIS A 84 -7.55 -10.12 -4.02
C HIS A 84 -7.52 -8.85 -3.18
N TRP A 85 -8.69 -8.36 -2.76
CA TRP A 85 -8.84 -7.09 -2.03
C TRP A 85 -8.07 -7.08 -0.70
N ALA A 86 -7.91 -8.23 -0.06
CA ALA A 86 -7.11 -8.36 1.16
C ALA A 86 -5.64 -7.95 1.00
N MET A 87 -5.10 -7.92 -0.24
CA MET A 87 -3.78 -7.36 -0.51
C MET A 87 -3.69 -5.88 -0.13
N TYR A 88 -4.76 -5.10 -0.34
CA TYR A 88 -4.80 -3.69 0.08
C TYR A 88 -4.72 -3.57 1.60
N VAL A 89 -5.41 -4.44 2.33
CA VAL A 89 -5.35 -4.48 3.80
C VAL A 89 -3.96 -4.90 4.28
N LEU A 90 -3.35 -5.89 3.61
CA LEU A 90 -1.98 -6.32 3.88
C LEU A 90 -0.99 -5.17 3.72
N ILE A 91 -1.08 -4.41 2.63
CA ILE A 91 -0.23 -3.24 2.37
C ILE A 91 -0.35 -2.20 3.49
N VAL A 92 -1.57 -1.89 3.95
CA VAL A 92 -1.78 -0.96 5.07
C VAL A 92 -1.20 -1.52 6.37
N GLY A 93 -1.37 -2.82 6.63
CA GLY A 93 -0.77 -3.49 7.78
C GLY A 93 0.76 -3.40 7.78
N ILE A 94 1.40 -3.69 6.63
CA ILE A 94 2.85 -3.55 6.44
C ILE A 94 3.28 -2.09 6.66
N ALA A 95 2.51 -1.11 6.17
CA ALA A 95 2.82 0.31 6.37
C ALA A 95 2.84 0.71 7.86
N PHE A 96 1.94 0.15 8.67
CA PHE A 96 1.99 0.33 10.12
C PHE A 96 3.24 -0.32 10.74
N ILE A 97 3.62 -1.53 10.31
CA ILE A 97 4.82 -2.20 10.82
C ILE A 97 6.10 -1.43 10.44
N ILE A 98 6.25 -1.00 9.20
CA ILE A 98 7.41 -0.21 8.76
C ILE A 98 7.52 1.09 9.56
N ARG A 99 6.40 1.81 9.75
CA ARG A 99 6.38 3.00 10.62
C ARG A 99 6.74 2.66 12.06
N PHE A 100 6.22 1.56 12.60
CA PHE A 100 6.49 1.12 13.97
C PHE A 100 7.99 0.88 14.22
N LEU A 101 8.71 0.30 13.26
CA LEU A 101 10.15 0.03 13.43
C LEU A 101 10.94 1.28 13.83
N GLN A 102 10.58 2.44 13.28
CA GLN A 102 11.24 3.73 13.54
C GLN A 102 10.56 4.59 14.60
N THR A 103 9.22 4.58 14.69
CA THR A 103 8.46 5.48 15.58
C THR A 103 7.98 4.81 16.86
N LYS A 104 8.02 3.48 16.94
CA LYS A 104 7.41 2.64 18.00
C LYS A 104 5.90 2.82 18.14
N GLU A 105 5.24 3.40 17.15
CA GLU A 105 3.78 3.59 17.11
C GLU A 105 3.14 2.69 16.05
N GLY A 106 1.92 2.20 16.33
CA GLY A 106 1.10 1.49 15.35
C GLY A 106 1.34 -0.03 15.22
N LEU A 107 2.03 -0.66 16.17
CA LEU A 107 2.25 -2.12 16.17
C LEU A 107 0.93 -2.91 16.16
N LEU A 108 0.03 -2.58 17.10
CA LEU A 108 -1.24 -3.28 17.25
C LEU A 108 -2.10 -3.24 15.98
N PRO A 109 -2.41 -2.06 15.38
CA PRO A 109 -3.14 -2.04 14.12
C PRO A 109 -2.39 -2.75 12.99
N GLY A 110 -1.05 -2.68 12.95
CA GLY A 110 -0.25 -3.40 11.96
C GLY A 110 -0.42 -4.93 12.04
N ILE A 111 -0.26 -5.51 13.22
CA ILE A 111 -0.40 -6.96 13.43
C ILE A 111 -1.83 -7.42 13.15
N LEU A 112 -2.83 -6.68 13.63
CA LEU A 112 -4.24 -7.03 13.41
C LEU A 112 -4.62 -7.02 11.92
N LEU A 113 -4.19 -5.99 11.18
CA LEU A 113 -4.48 -5.88 9.75
C LEU A 113 -3.75 -6.95 8.94
N ILE A 114 -2.48 -7.25 9.26
CA ILE A 114 -1.73 -8.32 8.61
C ILE A 114 -2.38 -9.67 8.88
N GLY A 115 -2.71 -9.98 10.13
CA GLY A 115 -3.38 -11.24 10.50
C GLY A 115 -4.70 -11.40 9.78
N PHE A 116 -5.53 -10.36 9.78
CA PHE A 116 -6.80 -10.34 9.05
C PHE A 116 -6.60 -10.54 7.54
N ALA A 117 -5.64 -9.85 6.93
CA ALA A 117 -5.37 -9.98 5.50
C ALA A 117 -4.91 -11.39 5.13
N ILE A 118 -4.03 -12.00 5.93
CA ILE A 118 -3.58 -13.39 5.72
C ILE A 118 -4.76 -14.36 5.80
N ILE A 119 -5.63 -14.22 6.81
CA ILE A 119 -6.84 -15.07 6.93
C ILE A 119 -7.72 -14.96 5.69
N MET A 120 -7.93 -13.74 5.19
CA MET A 120 -8.74 -13.51 3.99
C MET A 120 -8.11 -14.09 2.73
N LEU A 121 -6.80 -13.89 2.52
CA LEU A 121 -6.06 -14.40 1.35
C LEU A 121 -6.07 -15.94 1.26
N PHE A 122 -5.96 -16.62 2.40
CA PHE A 122 -5.92 -18.09 2.46
C PHE A 122 -7.26 -18.72 2.84
N SER A 123 -8.32 -17.91 2.89
CA SER A 123 -9.63 -18.37 3.33
C SER A 123 -10.12 -19.58 2.54
N ILE A 124 -9.83 -19.64 1.23
CA ILE A 124 -10.20 -20.70 0.28
C ILE A 124 -9.68 -22.11 0.67
N GLN A 125 -8.74 -22.23 1.62
CA GLN A 125 -8.10 -23.48 2.01
C GLN A 125 -8.28 -23.85 3.50
N LEU A 126 -9.22 -23.20 4.21
CA LEU A 126 -9.38 -23.42 5.64
C LEU A 126 -9.93 -24.83 5.96
N PRO A 127 -9.46 -25.47 7.06
CA PRO A 127 -9.98 -26.75 7.54
C PRO A 127 -11.50 -26.74 7.74
N VAL A 128 -12.14 -27.90 7.58
CA VAL A 128 -13.61 -28.06 7.65
C VAL A 128 -14.23 -27.49 8.94
N TRP A 129 -13.51 -27.52 10.07
CA TRP A 129 -13.99 -26.95 11.34
C TRP A 129 -14.09 -25.41 11.31
N LEU A 130 -13.41 -24.74 10.37
CA LEU A 130 -13.48 -23.29 10.14
C LEU A 130 -14.47 -22.93 9.03
N ASN A 131 -15.34 -23.85 8.59
CA ASN A 131 -16.28 -23.56 7.51
C ASN A 131 -17.22 -22.37 7.81
N TRP A 132 -17.48 -22.10 9.09
CA TRP A 132 -18.24 -20.92 9.53
C TRP A 132 -17.59 -19.59 9.10
N ILE A 133 -16.26 -19.57 8.92
CA ILE A 133 -15.54 -18.40 8.43
C ILE A 133 -15.96 -18.06 7.00
N TYR A 134 -16.19 -19.04 6.12
CA TYR A 134 -16.63 -18.78 4.74
C TYR A 134 -17.97 -18.03 4.68
N VAL A 135 -18.90 -18.37 5.57
CA VAL A 135 -20.21 -17.69 5.66
C VAL A 135 -20.02 -16.23 6.06
N ILE A 136 -19.09 -15.95 6.98
CA ILE A 136 -18.75 -14.59 7.39
C ILE A 136 -18.03 -13.84 6.27
N ILE A 137 -17.13 -14.50 5.53
CA ILE A 137 -16.39 -13.90 4.42
C ILE A 137 -17.34 -13.52 3.27
N ASP A 138 -18.20 -14.43 2.80
CA ASP A 138 -19.17 -14.12 1.73
C ASP A 138 -20.11 -12.98 2.15
N PHE A 139 -20.52 -12.94 3.43
CA PHE A 139 -21.28 -11.83 3.96
C PHE A 139 -20.46 -10.52 3.97
N MET A 140 -19.21 -10.54 4.45
CA MET A 140 -18.35 -9.36 4.47
C MET A 140 -18.05 -8.83 3.06
N GLU A 141 -17.75 -9.71 2.09
CA GLU A 141 -17.47 -9.32 0.71
C GLU A 141 -18.65 -8.66 0.02
N ARG A 142 -19.89 -9.06 0.36
CA ARG A 142 -21.10 -8.43 -0.18
C ARG A 142 -21.45 -7.12 0.51
N PHE A 143 -21.22 -7.01 1.81
CA PHE A 143 -21.79 -5.92 2.63
C PHE A 143 -20.77 -4.93 3.21
N TRP A 144 -19.47 -5.10 2.97
CA TRP A 144 -18.47 -4.11 3.38
C TRP A 144 -18.78 -2.66 2.93
N PRO A 145 -19.40 -2.36 1.76
CA PRO A 145 -19.69 -0.98 1.38
C PRO A 145 -20.69 -0.31 2.34
N ILE A 146 -21.64 -1.07 2.90
CA ILE A 146 -22.62 -0.56 3.87
C ILE A 146 -21.93 -0.06 5.13
N ILE A 147 -20.90 -0.78 5.60
CA ILE A 147 -20.13 -0.38 6.78
C ILE A 147 -19.46 0.99 6.56
N PHE A 148 -18.87 1.23 5.38
CA PHE A 148 -18.29 2.55 5.06
C PHE A 148 -19.33 3.65 5.01
N ILE A 149 -20.51 3.38 4.45
CA ILE A 149 -21.61 4.36 4.41
C ILE A 149 -22.05 4.71 5.84
N VAL A 150 -22.29 3.72 6.69
CA VAL A 150 -22.73 3.92 8.08
C VAL A 150 -21.67 4.66 8.90
N LEU A 151 -20.39 4.24 8.79
CA LEU A 151 -19.28 4.93 9.47
C LEU A 151 -19.12 6.37 8.98
N GLY A 152 -19.23 6.61 7.68
CA GLY A 152 -19.19 7.95 7.09
C GLY A 152 -20.29 8.86 7.63
N LEU A 153 -21.53 8.36 7.68
CA LEU A 153 -22.68 9.07 8.25
C LEU A 153 -22.51 9.34 9.76
N TYR A 154 -21.97 8.37 10.50
CA TYR A 154 -21.68 8.52 11.94
C TYR A 154 -20.64 9.62 12.20
N LEU A 155 -19.54 9.63 11.44
CA LEU A 155 -18.49 10.65 11.54
C LEU A 155 -19.01 12.04 11.17
N LEU A 156 -19.91 12.14 10.18
CA LEU A 156 -20.54 13.41 9.81
C LEU A 156 -21.36 14.00 10.98
N LYS A 157 -22.05 13.15 11.74
CA LYS A 157 -22.83 13.57 12.92
C LYS A 157 -21.96 13.98 14.11
N ARG A 158 -20.75 13.43 14.24
CA ARG A 158 -19.79 13.76 15.32
C ARG A 158 -18.99 15.04 15.11
N LYS A 159 -19.06 15.68 13.94
CA LYS A 159 -18.46 16.99 13.68
C LYS A 159 -19.32 18.18 14.13
N LYS A 160 -20.38 17.94 14.90
CA LYS A 160 -21.12 18.98 15.64
C LYS A 160 -20.85 18.86 17.12
#